data_AF-A0A444V419-F1
#
_entry.id   AF-A0A444V419-F1
#
_cell.length_a   1.000
_cell.length_b   1.000
_cell.length_c   1.000
_cell.angle_alpha   90.00
_cell.angle_beta   90.00
_cell.angle_gamma   90.00
#
_symmetry.space_group_name_H-M   'P 1'
#
loop_
_entity.id
_entity.type
_entity.pdbx_description
1 polymer ?
#
loop_
_entity_poly.entity_id
_entity_poly.type
_entity_poly.pdbx_seq_one_letter_code
_entity_poly.pdbx_strand_id
1 'polypeptide(L)' 'MNEQEEECVDVGHAYLDLTEILRTGNDVIEQQIDIVSVGNPDESIGKLKVSLEAAKTLCSIYWEFKNLCKEEEEELD' A
#
# COMPACT_ATOMS: atom_id res chain seq x y z
N MET A 1 -13.94 11.41 -23.88
CA MET A 1 -12.59 11.27 -23.31
C MET A 1 -11.92 12.62 -23.50
N ASN A 2 -11.32 13.19 -22.46
CA ASN A 2 -10.65 14.49 -22.55
C ASN A 2 -9.27 14.29 -23.19
N GLU A 3 -8.92 15.13 -24.17
CA GLU A 3 -7.64 15.09 -24.93
C GLU A 3 -6.38 15.15 -24.04
N GLN A 4 -6.52 15.55 -22.78
CA GLN A 4 -5.43 15.66 -21.80
C GLN A 4 -5.01 14.32 -21.17
N GLU A 5 -5.87 13.29 -21.22
CA GLU A 5 -5.51 11.95 -20.71
C GLU A 5 -4.55 11.21 -21.65
N GLU A 6 -4.41 11.66 -22.91
CA GLU A 6 -3.52 11.04 -23.89
C GLU A 6 -2.04 11.50 -23.79
N GLU A 7 -1.75 12.57 -23.04
CA GLU A 7 -0.39 13.11 -22.91
C GLU A 7 0.37 12.55 -21.68
N CYS A 8 -0.34 12.14 -20.63
CA CYS A 8 0.28 11.61 -19.41
C CYS A 8 0.65 10.14 -19.58
N VAL A 9 1.93 9.83 -19.38
CA VAL A 9 2.44 8.45 -19.44
C VAL A 9 3.08 8.05 -18.11
N ASP A 10 2.82 6.82 -17.68
CA ASP A 10 3.48 6.25 -16.51
C ASP A 10 4.94 5.92 -16.83
N VAL A 11 5.86 6.49 -16.04
CA VAL A 11 7.30 6.25 -16.19
C VAL A 11 7.80 5.14 -15.27
N GLY A 12 7.14 4.92 -14.13
CA GLY A 12 7.49 3.88 -13.19
C GLY A 12 6.56 3.80 -11.99
N HIS A 13 6.65 2.69 -11.25
CA HIS A 13 5.84 2.40 -10.08
C HIS A 13 6.73 2.15 -8.87
N ALA A 14 6.24 2.49 -7.67
CA ALA A 14 6.88 2.16 -6.42
C ALA A 14 5.87 1.48 -5.49
N TYR A 15 6.34 0.53 -4.69
CA TYR A 15 5.48 -0.31 -3.86
C TYR A 15 5.86 -0.17 -2.39
N LEU A 16 4.84 -0.13 -1.52
CA LEU A 16 5.00 -0.08 -0.07
C LEU A 16 4.16 -1.20 0.55
N ASP A 17 4.77 -2.03 1.39
CA ASP A 17 4.09 -3.17 2.03
C ASP A 17 3.32 -2.73 3.28
N LEU A 18 2.00 -2.59 3.16
CA LEU A 18 1.13 -2.27 4.29
C LEU A 18 1.05 -3.42 5.31
N THR A 19 1.37 -4.65 4.91
CA THR A 19 1.42 -5.81 5.81
C THR A 19 2.53 -5.64 6.83
N GLU A 20 3.66 -5.06 6.44
CA GLU A 20 4.77 -4.76 7.35
C GLU A 20 4.35 -3.75 8.42
N ILE A 21 3.60 -2.71 8.03
CA ILE A 21 3.04 -1.71 8.96
C ILE A 21 2.09 -2.37 9.96
N LEU A 22 1.19 -3.22 9.48
CA LEU A 22 0.25 -3.96 10.34
C LEU A 22 0.97 -4.92 11.30
N ARG A 23 2.02 -5.60 10.83
CA ARG A 23 2.79 -6.57 11.64
C ARG A 23 3.66 -5.88 12.69
N THR A 24 4.28 -4.76 12.35
CA THR A 24 5.20 -4.05 13.24
C THR A 24 4.49 -3.05 14.15
N GLY A 25 3.31 -2.56 13.72
CA GLY A 25 2.57 -1.51 14.39
C GLY A 25 3.25 -0.13 14.29
N ASN A 26 4.19 0.05 13.36
CA ASN A 26 4.98 1.27 13.22
C ASN A 26 4.63 2.00 11.93
N ASP A 27 4.55 3.32 12.01
CA ASP A 27 4.42 4.20 10.85
C ASP A 27 5.70 4.23 10.01
N VAL A 28 5.56 4.51 8.73
CA VAL A 28 6.68 4.68 7.80
C VAL A 28 7.07 6.15 7.79
N ILE A 29 8.32 6.45 8.15
CA ILE A 29 8.82 7.82 8.18
C ILE A 29 10.01 7.93 7.25
N GLU A 30 9.89 8.76 6.22
CA GLU A 30 10.97 9.15 5.32
C GLU A 30 11.68 7.97 4.61
N GLN A 31 10.98 6.84 4.42
CA GLN A 31 11.52 5.67 3.76
C GLN A 31 11.76 5.95 2.28
N GLN A 32 12.90 5.49 1.76
CA GLN A 32 13.17 5.52 0.33
C GLN A 32 12.79 4.16 -0.28
N ILE A 33 11.87 4.20 -1.24
CA ILE A 33 11.45 3.02 -2.03
C ILE A 33 11.88 3.18 -3.49
N ASP A 34 12.25 2.08 -4.12
CA ASP A 34 12.71 2.10 -5.50
C ASP A 34 11.54 2.31 -6.46
N ILE A 35 11.75 3.20 -7.43
CA ILE A 35 10.84 3.38 -8.57
C ILE A 35 11.29 2.41 -9.64
N VAL A 36 10.41 1.50 -10.03
CA VAL A 36 10.62 0.46 -11.02
C VAL A 36 10.05 0.92 -12.36
N SER A 37 10.79 0.73 -13.47
CA SER A 37 10.35 1.09 -14.81
C SER A 37 9.12 0.29 -15.25
N VAL A 38 8.14 0.94 -15.89
CA VAL A 38 7.00 0.26 -16.51
C VAL A 38 7.46 -0.65 -17.66
N GLY A 39 8.49 -0.26 -18.39
CA GLY A 39 9.02 -1.02 -19.53
C GLY A 39 9.94 -2.17 -19.11
N ASN A 40 10.44 -2.17 -17.88
CA ASN A 40 11.35 -3.18 -17.36
C ASN A 40 11.21 -3.31 -15.83
N PRO A 41 10.43 -4.29 -15.34
CA PRO A 41 10.18 -4.48 -13.91
C PRO A 41 11.43 -4.78 -13.06
N ASP A 42 12.54 -5.16 -13.68
CA ASP A 42 13.81 -5.44 -12.99
C ASP A 42 14.72 -4.20 -12.91
N GLU A 43 14.34 -3.09 -13.54
CA GLU A 43 15.12 -1.86 -13.61
C GLU A 43 14.60 -0.79 -12.64
N SER A 44 15.43 -0.43 -11.66
CA SER A 44 15.20 0.74 -10.81
C SER A 44 15.65 2.01 -11.53
N ILE A 45 14.73 2.96 -11.70
CA ILE A 45 14.95 4.24 -12.39
C ILE A 45 15.07 5.43 -11.43
N GLY A 46 14.94 5.19 -10.12
CA GLY A 46 15.03 6.25 -9.11
C GLY A 46 14.55 5.79 -7.74
N LYS A 47 14.49 6.75 -6.80
CA LYS A 47 13.98 6.54 -5.45
C LYS A 47 12.90 7.56 -5.12
N LEU A 48 11.81 7.09 -4.53
CA LEU A 48 10.73 7.90 -3.99
C LEU A 48 10.83 7.92 -2.47
N LYS A 49 10.92 9.11 -1.87
CA LYS A 49 10.92 9.28 -0.42
C LYS A 49 9.47 9.43 0.06
N VAL A 50 9.01 8.52 0.92
CA VAL A 50 7.62 8.45 1.39
C VAL A 50 7.54 8.44 2.91
N SER A 51 6.45 9.00 3.43
CA SER A 51 6.03 8.83 4.82
C SER A 51 4.56 8.43 4.83
N LEU A 52 4.20 7.47 5.68
CA LEU A 52 2.84 6.97 5.85
C LEU A 52 2.55 6.73 7.33
N GLU A 53 1.68 7.57 7.88
CA GLU A 53 1.09 7.39 9.21
C GLU A 53 -0.22 6.63 9.08
N ALA A 54 -0.19 5.32 9.32
CA ALA A 54 -1.33 4.45 9.09
C ALA A 54 -1.40 3.27 10.06
N ALA A 55 -0.40 3.05 10.91
CA ALA A 55 -0.33 1.86 11.76
C ALA A 55 -1.57 1.70 12.63
N LYS A 56 -2.01 2.78 13.30
CA LYS A 56 -3.21 2.76 14.13
C LYS A 56 -4.46 2.44 13.31
N THR A 57 -4.66 3.12 12.17
CA THR A 57 -5.84 2.96 11.32
C THR A 57 -5.91 1.56 10.70
N LEU A 58 -4.78 1.04 10.19
CA LEU A 58 -4.68 -0.30 9.63
C LEU A 58 -4.96 -1.37 10.69
N CYS A 59 -4.41 -1.22 11.90
CA CYS A 59 -4.73 -2.10 13.02
C CYS A 59 -6.23 -2.10 13.33
N SER A 60 -6.85 -0.92 13.45
CA SER A 60 -8.29 -0.81 13.71
C SER A 60 -9.14 -1.53 12.66
N ILE A 61 -8.87 -1.27 11.38
CA ILE A 61 -9.60 -1.91 10.25
C ILE A 61 -9.43 -3.43 10.30
N TYR A 62 -8.21 -3.92 10.52
CA TYR A 62 -7.94 -5.36 10.57
C TYR A 62 -8.67 -6.05 11.73
N TRP A 63 -8.68 -5.43 12.91
CA TRP A 63 -9.37 -5.99 14.07
C TRP A 63 -10.89 -5.94 13.94
N GLU A 64 -11.45 -4.86 13.40
CA GLU A 64 -12.87 -4.76 13.08
C GLU A 64 -13.28 -5.87 12.11
N PHE A 65 -12.53 -6.05 11.02
CA PHE A 65 -12.79 -7.13 10.06
C PHE A 65 -12.65 -8.52 10.69
N LYS A 66 -11.62 -8.75 11.50
CA LYS A 66 -11.41 -10.01 12.23
C LYS A 66 -12.55 -10.34 13.19
N ASN A 67 -13.18 -9.34 13.80
CA ASN A 67 -14.30 -9.55 14.70
C ASN A 67 -15.57 -9.89 13.92
N LEU A 68 -15.84 -9.20 12.81
CA LEU A 68 -16.95 -9.52 11.91
C LEU A 68 -16.88 -10.96 11.39
N CYS A 69 -15.69 -11.44 10.99
CA CYS A 69 -15.54 -12.84 10.55
C CYS A 69 -15.81 -13.87 11.65
N LYS A 70 -15.59 -13.53 12.93
CA LYS A 70 -15.91 -14.44 14.04
C LYS A 70 -17.41 -14.50 14.31
N GLU A 71 -18.08 -13.35 14.23
CA GLU A 71 -19.53 -13.25 14.39
C GLU A 71 -20.26 -14.01 13.28
N GLU A 72 -19.77 -13.95 12.02
CA GLU A 72 -20.33 -14.74 10.91
C GLU A 72 -20.10 -16.26 11.05
N GLU A 73 -18.97 -16.70 11.62
CA GLU A 73 -18.71 -18.13 11.89
C GLU A 73 -19.60 -18.67 13.02
N GLU A 74 -19.88 -17.87 14.06
CA GLU A 74 -20.77 -18.26 15.18
C GLU A 74 -22.26 -18.28 14.80
N GLU A 75 -22.69 -17.57 13.74
CA GLU A 75 -24.07 -17.61 13.22
C GLU A 75 -24.34 -18.81 12.29
N LEU A 76 -23.31 -19.55 11.88
CA LEU A 76 -23.41 -20.68 10.95
C LEU A 76 -23.37 -22.07 11.64
N ASP A 77 -23.16 -22.11 12.97
CA ASP A 77 -23.22 -23.31 13.84
C ASP A 77 -24.55 -23.40 14.62
#